data_AF-A0A963PKZ0-F1
#
_entry.id   AF-A0A963PKZ0-F1
#
_cell.length_a   1.000
_cell.length_b   1.000
_cell.length_c   1.000
_cell.angle_alpha   90.00
_cell.angle_beta   90.00
_cell.angle_gamma   90.00
#
_symmetry.space_group_name_H-M   'P 1'
#
loop_
_entity.id
_entity.type
_entity.pdbx_description
1 polymer ?
#
loop_
_entity_poly.entity_id
_entity_poly.type
_entity_poly.pdbx_seq_one_letter_code
_entity_poly.pdbx_strand_id
1 'polypeptide(L)'
;MSIADLIAWAEAGIAETLASPWQIVAIIASAIAVTLVVVSSFVKTMIPLRWLAVGGNVGFVIYGALHPSIAMLVLNAALLPINIVRAVQMVRLTRRVRAATKHRDGTGIWLKPYMVRTKRKAGEVLFEKGDQADHLYFLAEGKIELVEIGASVEPGTMFGAIAFFAPDKKRTLTARCVTKCTVLTIDESTLKQLYYQNPQFGFELMAQVASGLTADKHRLEQQLAQPENAAPDTATQSLPAPNAPASPQASSGQGSR
;
A
#
# COMPACT_ATOMS: atom_id res chain seq x y z
N MET A 1 -28.70 -33.61 48.32
CA MET A 1 -27.33 -34.13 48.17
C MET A 1 -26.47 -33.41 49.18
N SER A 2 -25.92 -34.14 50.16
CA SER A 2 -25.04 -33.60 51.19
C SER A 2 -23.70 -33.18 50.58
N ILE A 3 -22.96 -32.29 51.25
CA ILE A 3 -21.58 -31.94 50.87
C ILE A 3 -20.69 -33.19 50.88
N ALA A 4 -20.96 -34.15 51.79
CA ALA A 4 -20.26 -35.42 51.82
C ALA A 4 -20.54 -36.29 50.58
N ASP A 5 -21.77 -36.27 50.06
CA ASP A 5 -22.13 -37.00 48.83
C ASP A 5 -21.46 -36.39 47.60
N LEU A 6 -21.31 -35.06 47.58
CA LEU A 6 -20.59 -34.33 46.53
C LEU A 6 -19.10 -34.67 46.51
N ILE A 7 -18.47 -34.74 47.70
CA ILE A 7 -17.05 -35.09 47.83
C ILE A 7 -16.83 -36.56 47.44
N ALA A 8 -17.66 -37.48 47.92
CA ALA A 8 -17.56 -38.89 47.56
C ALA A 8 -17.79 -39.15 46.07
N TRP A 9 -18.75 -38.43 45.46
CA TRP A 9 -18.98 -38.47 44.02
C TRP A 9 -17.78 -37.92 43.23
N ALA A 10 -17.16 -36.83 43.70
CA ALA A 10 -15.97 -36.26 43.07
C ALA A 10 -14.75 -37.18 43.20
N GLU A 11 -14.52 -37.78 44.38
CA GLU A 11 -13.43 -38.73 44.61
C GLU A 11 -13.58 -40.00 43.77
N ALA A 12 -14.80 -40.55 43.66
CA ALA A 12 -15.08 -41.70 42.81
C ALA A 12 -14.83 -41.37 41.32
N GLY A 13 -15.26 -40.20 40.86
CA GLY A 13 -15.01 -39.74 39.49
C GLY A 13 -13.53 -39.53 39.18
N ILE A 14 -12.75 -39.02 40.14
CA ILE A 14 -11.29 -38.82 40.02
C ILE A 14 -10.56 -40.18 40.01
N ALA A 15 -10.96 -41.13 40.85
CA ALA A 15 -10.37 -42.46 40.92
C ALA A 15 -10.61 -43.27 39.63
N GLU A 16 -11.81 -43.18 39.06
CA GLU A 16 -12.15 -43.83 37.80
C GLU A 16 -11.35 -43.23 36.62
N THR A 17 -11.22 -41.90 36.57
CA THR A 17 -10.47 -41.21 35.51
C THR A 17 -8.97 -41.48 35.55
N LEU A 18 -8.39 -41.69 36.73
CA LEU A 18 -6.98 -42.09 36.88
C LEU A 18 -6.72 -43.57 36.57
N ALA A 19 -7.76 -44.41 36.54
CA ALA A 19 -7.63 -45.84 36.28
C ALA A 19 -7.47 -46.18 34.78
N SER A 20 -7.86 -45.27 33.88
CA SER A 20 -7.80 -45.48 32.43
C SER A 20 -6.89 -44.45 31.74
N PRO A 21 -5.78 -44.90 31.12
CA PRO A 21 -4.91 -44.01 30.32
C PRO A 21 -5.67 -43.24 29.23
N TRP A 22 -6.71 -43.84 28.67
CA TRP A 22 -7.54 -43.23 27.63
C TRP A 22 -8.41 -42.09 28.15
N GLN A 23 -8.90 -42.19 29.39
CA GLN A 23 -9.69 -41.13 30.02
C GLN A 23 -8.82 -39.91 30.38
N ILE A 24 -7.59 -40.15 30.84
CA ILE A 24 -6.60 -39.10 31.07
C ILE A 24 -6.34 -38.32 29.77
N VAL A 25 -6.08 -39.04 28.67
CA VAL A 25 -5.87 -38.43 27.36
C VAL A 25 -7.09 -37.61 26.90
N ALA A 26 -8.30 -38.15 27.08
CA ALA A 26 -9.53 -37.44 26.72
C ALA A 26 -9.67 -36.12 27.48
N ILE A 27 -9.49 -36.14 28.81
CA ILE A 27 -9.63 -34.94 29.65
C ILE A 27 -8.57 -33.90 29.29
N ILE A 28 -7.31 -34.30 29.13
CA ILE A 28 -6.23 -33.40 28.71
C ILE A 28 -6.55 -32.78 27.35
N ALA A 29 -7.00 -33.57 26.38
CA ALA A 29 -7.37 -33.06 25.06
C ALA A 29 -8.52 -32.05 25.14
N SER A 30 -9.54 -32.30 25.97
CA SER A 30 -10.66 -31.37 26.17
C SER A 30 -10.25 -30.09 26.91
N ALA A 31 -9.36 -30.19 27.90
CA ALA A 31 -8.82 -29.04 28.62
C ALA A 31 -8.05 -28.11 27.67
N ILE A 32 -7.15 -28.69 26.85
CA ILE A 32 -6.42 -27.96 25.81
C ILE A 32 -7.41 -27.31 24.83
N ALA A 33 -8.44 -28.04 24.37
CA ALA A 33 -9.43 -27.50 23.46
C ALA A 33 -10.17 -26.28 24.03
N VAL A 34 -10.62 -26.36 25.29
CA VAL A 34 -11.28 -25.25 25.99
C VAL A 34 -10.33 -24.06 26.11
N THR A 35 -9.07 -24.27 26.50
CA THR A 35 -8.07 -23.20 26.56
C THR A 35 -7.88 -22.53 25.19
N LEU A 36 -7.78 -23.31 24.11
CA LEU A 36 -7.65 -22.76 22.75
C LEU A 36 -8.87 -21.92 22.34
N VAL A 37 -10.07 -22.36 22.70
CA VAL A 37 -11.31 -21.60 22.47
C VAL A 37 -11.33 -20.30 23.29
N VAL A 38 -10.95 -20.34 24.57
CA VAL A 38 -10.88 -19.14 25.41
C VAL A 38 -9.84 -18.15 24.87
N VAL A 39 -8.65 -18.63 24.53
CA VAL A 39 -7.60 -17.81 23.90
C VAL A 39 -8.10 -17.18 22.61
N SER A 40 -8.91 -17.90 21.83
CA SER A 40 -9.46 -17.41 20.56
C SER A 40 -10.31 -16.14 20.73
N SER A 41 -10.99 -15.97 21.86
CA SER A 41 -11.79 -14.77 22.17
C SER A 41 -10.95 -13.50 22.33
N PHE A 42 -9.65 -13.63 22.59
CA PHE A 42 -8.72 -12.50 22.76
C PHE A 42 -7.92 -12.20 21.48
N VAL A 43 -7.98 -13.08 20.48
CA VAL A 43 -7.23 -12.91 19.22
C VAL A 43 -7.99 -12.02 18.25
N LYS A 44 -7.38 -10.89 17.91
CA LYS A 44 -7.98 -9.90 16.97
C LYS A 44 -7.74 -10.23 15.49
N THR A 45 -6.82 -11.12 15.16
CA THR A 45 -6.43 -11.41 13.76
C THR A 45 -7.08 -12.70 13.26
N MET A 46 -7.55 -12.69 12.01
CA MET A 46 -8.30 -13.81 11.42
C MET A 46 -7.48 -15.10 11.27
N ILE A 47 -6.17 -15.03 11.01
CA ILE A 47 -5.35 -16.22 10.75
C ILE A 47 -5.14 -17.07 12.02
N PRO A 48 -4.63 -16.53 13.14
CA PRO A 48 -4.43 -17.32 14.35
C PRO A 48 -5.76 -17.79 14.93
N LEU A 49 -6.83 -16.98 14.82
CA LEU A 49 -8.19 -17.36 15.23
C LEU A 49 -8.66 -18.67 14.55
N ARG A 50 -8.40 -18.83 13.24
CA ARG A 50 -8.78 -20.06 12.52
C ARG A 50 -7.94 -21.26 12.92
N TRP A 51 -6.65 -21.08 13.19
CA TRP A 51 -5.80 -22.17 13.67
C TRP A 51 -6.15 -22.60 15.10
N LEU A 52 -6.50 -21.65 15.98
CA LEU A 52 -7.02 -21.95 17.31
C LEU A 52 -8.34 -22.74 17.23
N ALA A 53 -9.24 -22.36 16.31
CA ALA A 53 -10.48 -23.11 16.07
C ALA A 53 -10.23 -24.53 15.54
N VAL A 54 -9.25 -24.72 14.65
CA VAL A 54 -8.84 -26.06 14.20
C VAL A 54 -8.32 -26.90 15.37
N GLY A 55 -7.39 -26.35 16.17
CA GLY A 55 -6.84 -27.05 17.33
C GLY A 55 -7.89 -27.40 18.38
N GLY A 56 -8.82 -26.47 18.66
CA GLY A 56 -9.95 -26.70 19.56
C GLY A 56 -10.85 -27.85 19.10
N ASN A 57 -11.26 -27.85 17.83
CA ASN A 57 -12.09 -28.92 17.28
C ASN A 57 -11.37 -30.27 17.29
N VAL A 58 -10.05 -30.32 17.03
CA VAL A 58 -9.26 -31.56 17.14
C VAL A 58 -9.33 -32.12 18.56
N GLY A 59 -9.10 -31.28 19.58
CA GLY A 59 -9.17 -31.73 20.98
C GLY A 59 -10.57 -32.21 21.38
N PHE A 60 -11.63 -31.55 20.91
CA PHE A 60 -13.01 -32.02 21.14
C PHE A 60 -13.39 -33.28 20.36
N VAL A 61 -12.84 -33.50 19.17
CA VAL A 61 -12.99 -34.78 18.44
C VAL A 61 -12.30 -35.91 19.20
N ILE A 62 -11.08 -35.70 19.69
CA ILE A 62 -10.35 -36.68 20.49
C ILE A 62 -11.15 -37.03 21.76
N TYR A 63 -11.64 -36.03 22.48
CA TYR A 63 -12.49 -36.25 23.65
C TYR A 63 -13.78 -37.00 23.30
N GLY A 64 -14.51 -36.58 22.27
CA GLY A 64 -15.77 -37.22 21.86
C GLY A 64 -15.62 -38.65 21.33
N ALA A 65 -14.45 -39.01 20.81
CA ALA A 65 -14.12 -40.36 20.37
C ALA A 65 -13.75 -41.29 21.54
N LEU A 66 -13.01 -40.77 22.52
CA LEU A 66 -12.57 -41.53 23.71
C LEU A 66 -13.66 -41.60 24.79
N HIS A 67 -14.51 -40.58 24.86
CA HIS A 67 -15.69 -40.52 25.72
C HIS A 67 -16.91 -40.36 24.80
N PRO A 68 -17.61 -41.46 24.43
CA PRO A 68 -18.51 -41.51 23.27
C PRO A 68 -19.72 -40.57 23.41
N SER A 69 -19.47 -39.30 23.09
CA SER A 69 -20.43 -38.22 22.96
C SER A 69 -20.61 -37.97 21.48
N ILE A 70 -21.59 -38.66 20.90
CA ILE A 70 -21.87 -38.61 19.45
C ILE A 70 -22.13 -37.17 19.00
N ALA A 71 -22.84 -36.38 19.82
CA ALA A 71 -23.11 -34.98 19.53
C ALA A 71 -21.82 -34.15 19.40
N MET A 72 -20.89 -34.30 20.34
CA MET A 72 -19.63 -33.56 20.33
C MET A 72 -18.72 -34.02 19.19
N LEU A 73 -18.64 -35.33 18.97
CA LEU A 73 -17.84 -35.91 17.90
C LEU A 73 -18.32 -35.44 16.52
N VAL A 74 -19.61 -35.58 16.23
CA VAL A 74 -20.19 -35.21 14.92
C VAL A 74 -20.06 -33.72 14.65
N LEU A 75 -20.39 -32.87 15.64
CA LEU A 75 -20.30 -31.42 15.50
C LEU A 75 -18.87 -30.97 15.19
N ASN A 76 -17.90 -31.41 16.01
CA ASN A 76 -16.51 -30.96 15.86
C ASN A 76 -15.82 -31.59 14.65
N ALA A 77 -16.18 -32.82 14.28
CA ALA A 77 -15.71 -33.46 13.05
C ALA A 77 -16.23 -32.73 11.79
N ALA A 78 -17.49 -32.27 11.79
CA ALA A 78 -18.06 -31.48 10.70
C ALA A 78 -17.44 -30.07 10.61
N LEU A 79 -17.12 -29.45 11.75
CA LEU A 79 -16.47 -28.13 11.81
C LEU A 79 -14.99 -28.17 11.40
N LEU A 80 -14.33 -29.32 11.52
CA LEU A 80 -12.91 -29.49 11.20
C LEU A 80 -12.56 -29.15 9.74
N PRO A 81 -13.19 -29.75 8.70
CA PRO A 81 -12.88 -29.43 7.31
C PRO A 81 -13.18 -27.96 6.98
N ILE A 82 -14.27 -27.42 7.53
CA ILE A 82 -14.64 -26.00 7.32
C ILE A 82 -13.56 -25.08 7.87
N ASN A 83 -13.10 -25.32 9.10
CA ASN A 83 -12.09 -24.47 9.74
C ASN A 83 -10.70 -24.64 9.11
N ILE A 84 -10.34 -25.84 8.64
CA ILE A 84 -9.10 -26.08 7.88
C ILE A 84 -9.12 -25.33 6.55
N VAL A 85 -10.19 -25.46 5.77
CA VAL A 85 -10.33 -24.75 4.49
C VAL A 85 -10.26 -23.24 4.70
N ARG A 86 -10.98 -22.70 5.69
CA ARG A 86 -10.94 -21.28 6.05
C ARG A 86 -9.54 -20.83 6.48
N ALA A 87 -8.82 -21.63 7.28
CA ALA A 87 -7.45 -21.32 7.69
C ALA A 87 -6.49 -21.28 6.50
N VAL A 88 -6.55 -22.29 5.63
CA VAL A 88 -5.72 -22.38 4.43
C VAL A 88 -6.04 -21.25 3.46
N GLN A 89 -7.30 -20.89 3.26
CA GLN A 89 -7.72 -19.75 2.44
C GLN A 89 -7.09 -18.45 2.95
N MET A 90 -7.15 -18.19 4.27
CA MET A 90 -6.56 -16.99 4.86
C MET A 90 -5.04 -16.97 4.73
N VAL A 91 -4.36 -18.09 4.99
CA VAL A 91 -2.90 -18.19 4.82
C VAL A 91 -2.48 -18.00 3.36
N ARG A 92 -3.22 -18.60 2.41
CA ARG A 92 -2.95 -18.45 0.96
C ARG A 92 -3.13 -17.01 0.50
N LEU A 93 -4.19 -16.33 0.97
CA LEU A 93 -4.43 -14.93 0.65
C LEU A 93 -3.29 -14.05 1.17
N THR A 94 -2.90 -14.19 2.44
CA THR A 94 -1.81 -13.41 3.04
C THR A 94 -0.43 -13.72 2.44
N ARG A 95 -0.21 -14.95 1.96
CA ARG A 95 1.00 -15.27 1.18
C ARG A 95 0.97 -14.63 -0.21
N ARG A 96 -0.19 -14.59 -0.87
CA ARG A 96 -0.39 -13.94 -2.19
C ARG A 96 -0.22 -12.42 -2.11
N VAL A 97 -0.97 -11.76 -1.23
CA VAL A 97 -0.40 -10.91 -0.16
C VAL A 97 1.02 -10.40 -0.34
N ARG A 98 1.86 -10.95 0.53
CA ARG A 98 3.28 -10.63 0.65
C ARG A 98 4.09 -10.96 -0.60
N ALA A 99 3.67 -11.93 -1.41
CA ALA A 99 4.36 -12.30 -2.63
C ALA A 99 4.21 -11.24 -3.73
N ALA A 100 3.01 -10.68 -3.93
CA ALA A 100 2.83 -9.59 -4.89
C ALA A 100 3.53 -8.31 -4.44
N THR A 101 3.66 -8.08 -3.13
CA THR A 101 4.46 -6.97 -2.59
C THR A 101 5.97 -7.17 -2.77
N LYS A 102 6.44 -8.41 -2.98
CA LYS A 102 7.87 -8.72 -3.15
C LYS A 102 8.35 -8.52 -4.60
N HIS A 103 7.42 -8.47 -5.55
CA HIS A 103 7.71 -8.02 -6.91
C HIS A 103 7.60 -6.50 -6.96
N ARG A 104 8.74 -5.84 -7.14
CA ARG A 104 8.84 -4.45 -7.63
C ARG A 104 8.27 -4.28 -9.06
N ASP A 105 7.56 -5.26 -9.57
CA ASP A 105 7.07 -5.34 -10.95
C ASP A 105 5.57 -4.99 -10.98
N GLY A 106 5.30 -3.69 -10.79
CA GLY A 106 4.13 -3.00 -11.33
C GLY A 106 2.74 -3.43 -10.83
N THR A 107 2.21 -2.67 -9.87
CA THR A 107 0.75 -2.52 -9.63
C THR A 107 -0.06 -2.41 -10.93
N GLY A 108 0.52 -1.79 -11.95
CA GLY A 108 -0.15 -1.59 -13.22
C GLY A 108 -0.30 -2.82 -14.11
N ILE A 109 0.19 -4.02 -13.76
CA ILE A 109 -0.03 -5.24 -14.59
C ILE A 109 -1.43 -5.82 -14.39
N TRP A 110 -1.95 -5.84 -13.17
CA TRP A 110 -3.25 -6.43 -12.88
C TRP A 110 -4.41 -5.43 -13.00
N LEU A 111 -4.15 -4.12 -12.97
CA LEU A 111 -5.16 -3.10 -13.30
C LEU A 111 -5.47 -3.06 -14.80
N LYS A 112 -4.54 -3.48 -15.69
CA LYS A 112 -4.72 -3.38 -17.15
C LYS A 112 -6.08 -3.85 -17.67
N PRO A 113 -6.69 -4.95 -17.19
CA PRO A 113 -8.00 -5.40 -17.64
C PRO A 113 -9.14 -4.43 -17.33
N TYR A 114 -9.00 -3.60 -16.28
CA TYR A 114 -9.99 -2.61 -15.84
C TYR A 114 -9.69 -1.20 -16.37
N MET A 115 -8.61 -1.03 -17.12
CA MET A 115 -8.19 0.27 -17.64
C MET A 115 -8.55 0.41 -19.12
N VAL A 116 -8.98 1.60 -19.50
CA VAL A 116 -9.22 1.96 -20.89
C VAL A 116 -7.91 2.41 -21.52
N ARG A 117 -7.55 1.80 -22.65
CA ARG A 117 -6.33 2.14 -23.40
C ARG A 117 -6.59 3.28 -24.38
N THR A 118 -5.80 4.34 -24.28
CA THR A 118 -5.86 5.52 -25.16
C THR A 118 -4.49 5.84 -25.74
N LYS A 119 -4.43 6.17 -27.02
CA LYS A 119 -3.20 6.63 -27.70
C LYS A 119 -3.15 8.15 -27.69
N ARG A 120 -1.97 8.70 -27.40
CA ARG A 120 -1.71 10.14 -27.25
C ARG A 120 -0.55 10.57 -28.12
N LYS A 121 -0.61 11.78 -28.66
CA LYS A 121 0.43 12.33 -29.54
C LYS A 121 1.58 12.90 -28.69
N ALA A 122 2.76 13.03 -29.30
CA ALA A 122 3.83 13.79 -28.68
C ALA A 122 3.40 15.26 -28.51
N GLY A 123 3.76 15.85 -27.37
CA GLY A 123 3.36 17.20 -26.95
C GLY A 123 2.01 17.29 -26.25
N GLU A 124 1.18 16.23 -26.28
CA GLU A 124 -0.16 16.26 -25.69
C GLU A 124 -0.12 16.25 -24.16
N VAL A 125 -0.85 17.17 -23.53
CA VAL A 125 -0.99 17.26 -22.07
C VAL A 125 -2.15 16.36 -21.63
N LEU A 126 -1.90 15.50 -20.64
CA LEU A 126 -2.90 14.59 -20.08
C LEU A 126 -3.74 15.27 -19.00
N PHE A 127 -3.10 16.09 -18.18
CA PHE A 127 -3.71 16.93 -17.16
C PHE A 127 -2.71 18.02 -16.75
N GLU A 128 -3.25 19.14 -16.27
CA GLU A 128 -2.49 20.27 -15.75
C GLU A 128 -2.50 20.26 -14.23
N LYS A 129 -1.49 20.92 -13.65
CA LYS A 129 -1.46 21.18 -12.21
C LYS A 129 -2.69 22.00 -11.81
N GLY A 130 -3.38 21.57 -10.76
CA GLY A 130 -4.58 22.21 -10.25
C GLY A 130 -5.89 21.61 -10.77
N ASP A 131 -5.85 20.80 -11.84
CA ASP A 131 -7.03 20.10 -12.35
C ASP A 131 -7.62 19.17 -11.30
N GLN A 132 -8.94 18.96 -11.36
CA GLN A 132 -9.59 17.94 -10.55
C GLN A 132 -9.17 16.54 -11.00
N ALA A 133 -8.84 15.68 -10.04
CA ALA A 133 -8.47 14.31 -10.34
C ALA A 133 -9.69 13.40 -10.45
N ASP A 134 -9.91 12.91 -11.67
CA ASP A 134 -10.99 12.02 -12.06
C ASP A 134 -10.46 10.63 -12.48
N HIS A 135 -9.26 10.59 -13.08
CA HIS A 135 -8.61 9.38 -13.60
C HIS A 135 -7.22 9.13 -13.02
N LEU A 136 -6.90 7.86 -12.82
CA LEU A 136 -5.55 7.36 -12.54
C LEU A 136 -4.94 6.84 -13.84
N TYR A 137 -3.63 7.04 -14.01
CA TYR A 137 -2.95 6.76 -15.27
C TYR A 137 -1.84 5.73 -15.11
N PHE A 138 -1.65 4.92 -16.14
CA PHE A 138 -0.54 3.98 -16.29
C PHE A 138 0.09 4.13 -17.67
N LEU A 139 1.40 4.33 -17.73
CA LEU A 139 2.12 4.43 -18.99
C LEU A 139 2.47 3.04 -19.49
N ALA A 140 1.84 2.60 -20.59
CA ALA A 140 2.20 1.33 -21.22
C ALA A 140 3.38 1.47 -22.17
N GLU A 141 3.43 2.53 -22.97
CA GLU A 141 4.45 2.76 -24.00
C GLU A 141 4.67 4.27 -24.16
N GLY A 142 5.89 4.68 -24.52
CA GLY A 142 6.26 6.07 -24.73
C GLY A 142 6.96 6.68 -23.51
N LYS A 143 6.96 8.01 -23.43
CA LYS A 143 7.61 8.77 -22.36
C LYS A 143 6.78 9.99 -22.00
N ILE A 144 6.53 10.17 -20.71
CA ILE A 144 5.81 11.33 -20.17
C ILE A 144 6.76 12.14 -19.30
N GLU A 145 6.61 13.45 -19.32
CA GLU A 145 7.32 14.40 -18.46
C GLU A 145 6.35 15.00 -17.45
N LEU A 146 6.82 15.15 -16.21
CA LEU A 146 6.19 15.90 -15.13
C LEU A 146 6.83 17.28 -15.08
N VAL A 147 6.13 18.27 -15.64
CA VAL A 147 6.71 19.55 -16.10
C VAL A 147 7.38 20.34 -14.98
N GLU A 148 6.75 20.46 -13.82
CA GLU A 148 7.21 21.32 -12.73
C GLU A 148 8.47 20.78 -12.04
N ILE A 149 8.74 19.48 -12.17
CA ILE A 149 9.86 18.81 -11.50
C ILE A 149 10.90 18.26 -12.47
N GLY A 150 10.67 18.39 -13.79
CA GLY A 150 11.56 17.89 -14.84
C GLY A 150 11.77 16.37 -14.80
N ALA A 151 10.88 15.62 -14.16
CA ALA A 151 11.01 14.18 -14.02
C ALA A 151 10.31 13.46 -15.18
N SER A 152 10.88 12.33 -15.63
CA SER A 152 10.21 11.46 -16.60
C SER A 152 9.51 10.27 -15.95
N VAL A 153 8.36 9.91 -16.50
CA VAL A 153 7.65 8.67 -16.22
C VAL A 153 8.00 7.68 -17.32
N GLU A 154 8.54 6.53 -16.90
CA GLU A 154 8.93 5.44 -17.79
C GLU A 154 7.80 4.41 -17.96
N PRO A 155 7.76 3.66 -19.09
CA PRO A 155 6.81 2.58 -19.29
C PRO A 155 6.77 1.59 -18.13
N GLY A 156 5.58 1.10 -17.79
CA GLY A 156 5.38 0.25 -16.61
C GLY A 156 5.10 1.01 -15.33
N THR A 157 5.07 2.35 -15.38
CA THR A 157 4.87 3.19 -14.21
C THR A 157 3.46 3.77 -14.16
N MET A 158 2.88 3.77 -12.96
CA MET A 158 1.61 4.41 -12.65
C MET A 158 1.86 5.83 -12.13
N PHE A 159 1.01 6.78 -12.50
CA PHE A 159 1.16 8.19 -12.13
C PHE A 159 -0.20 8.87 -11.94
N GLY A 160 -0.18 10.03 -11.29
CA GLY A 160 -1.40 10.78 -10.97
C GLY A 160 -2.20 10.23 -9.78
N ALA A 161 -1.62 9.34 -8.96
CA ALA A 161 -2.29 8.73 -7.81
C ALA A 161 -2.49 9.68 -6.62
N ILE A 162 -1.57 10.62 -6.41
CA ILE A 162 -1.53 11.48 -5.22
C ILE A 162 -2.85 12.26 -5.04
N ALA A 163 -3.40 12.78 -6.13
CA ALA A 163 -4.61 13.58 -6.10
C ALA A 163 -5.85 12.80 -5.61
N PHE A 164 -5.86 11.47 -5.68
CA PHE A 164 -6.96 10.67 -5.10
C PHE A 164 -6.94 10.60 -3.57
N PHE A 165 -5.78 10.89 -2.97
CA PHE A 165 -5.56 10.85 -1.52
C PHE A 165 -5.41 12.25 -0.91
N ALA A 166 -5.20 13.28 -1.75
CA ALA A 166 -5.09 14.66 -1.30
C ALA A 166 -6.46 15.21 -0.85
N PRO A 167 -6.53 16.03 0.22
CA PRO A 167 -7.78 16.60 0.70
C PRO A 167 -8.53 17.45 -0.33
N ASP A 168 -7.79 18.16 -1.19
CA ASP A 168 -8.31 19.07 -2.20
C ASP A 168 -8.59 18.39 -3.56
N LYS A 169 -8.18 17.13 -3.71
CA LYS A 169 -8.29 16.32 -4.94
C LYS A 169 -7.67 16.93 -6.20
N LYS A 170 -6.69 17.82 -6.06
CA LYS A 170 -6.08 18.50 -7.20
C LYS A 170 -4.81 17.82 -7.68
N ARG A 171 -4.56 17.89 -8.99
CA ARG A 171 -3.28 17.49 -9.58
C ARG A 171 -2.16 18.35 -9.04
N THR A 172 -1.10 17.72 -8.56
CA THR A 172 0.08 18.40 -8.02
C THR A 172 1.06 18.86 -9.11
N LEU A 173 0.99 18.22 -10.29
CA LEU A 173 1.93 18.38 -11.41
C LEU A 173 1.16 18.32 -12.74
N THR A 174 1.77 18.84 -13.79
CA THR A 174 1.33 18.74 -15.18
C THR A 174 2.02 17.55 -15.83
N ALA A 175 1.25 16.67 -16.48
CA ALA A 175 1.78 15.50 -17.19
C ALA A 175 1.67 15.69 -18.71
N ARG A 176 2.81 15.70 -19.40
CA ARG A 176 2.88 15.93 -20.85
C ARG A 176 3.59 14.78 -21.56
N CYS A 177 3.04 14.33 -22.68
CA CYS A 177 3.66 13.31 -23.51
C CYS A 177 4.88 13.89 -24.24
N VAL A 178 6.07 13.34 -24.00
CA VAL A 178 7.29 13.72 -24.73
C VAL A 178 7.35 13.02 -26.09
N THR A 179 6.89 11.77 -26.13
CA THR A 179 6.79 10.96 -27.34
C THR A 179 5.35 10.57 -27.59
N LYS A 180 5.08 9.79 -28.65
CA LYS A 180 3.78 9.15 -28.82
C LYS A 180 3.59 8.13 -27.69
N CYS A 181 2.54 8.29 -26.90
CA CYS A 181 2.30 7.49 -25.71
C CYS A 181 1.07 6.58 -25.88
N THR A 182 1.15 5.40 -25.29
CA THR A 182 -0.02 4.57 -25.01
C THR A 182 -0.27 4.60 -23.51
N VAL A 183 -1.39 5.19 -23.12
CA VAL A 183 -1.75 5.43 -21.72
C VAL A 183 -3.01 4.64 -21.38
N LEU A 184 -2.99 4.01 -20.23
CA LEU A 184 -4.15 3.31 -19.68
C LEU A 184 -4.74 4.17 -18.57
N THR A 185 -6.06 4.29 -18.54
CA THR A 185 -6.79 5.13 -17.56
C THR A 185 -7.85 4.32 -16.82
N ILE A 186 -8.02 4.61 -15.54
CA ILE A 186 -9.12 4.09 -14.71
C ILE A 186 -9.75 5.25 -13.94
N ASP A 187 -11.06 5.30 -13.89
CA ASP A 187 -11.81 6.35 -13.18
C ASP A 187 -11.84 6.09 -11.66
N GLU A 188 -12.15 7.13 -10.90
CA GLU A 188 -12.23 7.08 -9.43
C GLU A 188 -13.19 6.01 -8.92
N SER A 189 -14.35 5.83 -9.56
CA SER A 189 -15.40 4.94 -9.08
C SER A 189 -14.97 3.47 -9.20
N THR A 190 -14.41 3.10 -10.34
CA THR A 190 -13.84 1.77 -10.58
C THR A 190 -12.64 1.52 -9.66
N LEU A 191 -11.78 2.52 -9.48
CA LEU A 191 -10.63 2.44 -8.56
C LEU A 191 -11.07 2.13 -7.12
N LYS A 192 -12.08 2.85 -6.62
CA LYS A 192 -12.66 2.64 -5.29
C LYS A 192 -13.28 1.26 -5.14
N GLN A 193 -14.01 0.80 -6.16
CA GLN A 193 -14.61 -0.53 -6.15
C GLN A 193 -13.53 -1.62 -6.05
N LEU A 194 -12.44 -1.51 -6.81
CA LEU A 194 -11.31 -2.44 -6.74
C LEU A 194 -10.62 -2.42 -5.37
N TYR A 195 -10.51 -1.25 -4.73
CA TYR A 195 -9.97 -1.13 -3.37
C TYR A 195 -10.78 -1.93 -2.34
N TYR A 196 -12.11 -1.82 -2.38
CA TYR A 196 -12.98 -2.57 -1.45
C TYR A 196 -13.01 -4.07 -1.73
N GLN A 197 -12.91 -4.48 -3.00
CA GLN A 197 -12.91 -5.88 -3.39
C GLN A 197 -11.56 -6.58 -3.12
N ASN A 198 -10.46 -5.85 -3.17
CA ASN A 198 -9.12 -6.40 -3.02
C ASN A 198 -8.23 -5.51 -2.13
N PRO A 199 -8.27 -5.64 -0.79
CA PRO A 199 -7.49 -4.81 0.13
C PRO A 199 -5.97 -4.83 -0.10
N GLN A 200 -5.46 -5.89 -0.72
CA GLN A 200 -4.06 -5.97 -1.14
C GLN A 200 -3.67 -4.87 -2.14
N PHE A 201 -4.59 -4.53 -3.06
CA PHE A 201 -4.41 -3.42 -3.98
C PHE A 201 -4.14 -2.11 -3.25
N GLY A 202 -4.97 -1.81 -2.25
CA GLY A 202 -4.87 -0.58 -1.48
C GLY A 202 -3.49 -0.41 -0.87
N PHE A 203 -2.92 -1.50 -0.34
CA PHE A 203 -1.57 -1.50 0.20
C PHE A 203 -0.51 -1.17 -0.86
N GLU A 204 -0.59 -1.77 -2.04
CA GLU A 204 0.38 -1.53 -3.12
C GLU A 204 0.27 -0.11 -3.71
N LEU A 205 -0.96 0.40 -3.86
CA LEU A 205 -1.22 1.79 -4.27
C LEU A 205 -0.61 2.79 -3.27
N MET A 206 -0.80 2.54 -1.97
CA MET A 206 -0.20 3.36 -0.91
C MET A 206 1.32 3.28 -0.90
N ALA A 207 1.90 2.11 -1.15
CA ALA A 207 3.36 1.95 -1.26
C ALA A 207 3.94 2.79 -2.41
N GLN A 208 3.23 2.93 -3.53
CA GLN A 208 3.65 3.80 -4.63
C GLN A 208 3.57 5.29 -4.28
N VAL A 209 2.49 5.72 -3.62
CA VAL A 209 2.39 7.10 -3.12
C VAL A 209 3.53 7.41 -2.15
N ALA A 210 3.85 6.48 -1.24
CA ALA A 210 4.98 6.61 -0.31
C ALA A 210 6.33 6.66 -1.03
N SER A 211 6.52 5.87 -2.09
CA SER A 211 7.73 5.93 -2.93
C SER A 211 7.87 7.30 -3.61
N GLY A 212 6.76 7.87 -4.11
CA GLY A 212 6.74 9.22 -4.68
C GLY A 212 7.13 10.29 -3.65
N LEU A 213 6.56 10.21 -2.44
CA LEU A 213 6.89 11.12 -1.35
C LEU A 213 8.37 11.04 -0.94
N THR A 214 8.94 9.84 -0.91
CA THR A 214 10.37 9.64 -0.62
C THR A 214 11.26 10.28 -1.69
N ALA A 215 10.87 10.14 -2.97
CA ALA A 215 11.58 10.80 -4.07
C ALA A 215 11.48 12.33 -3.99
N ASP A 216 10.30 12.87 -3.66
CA ASP A 216 10.11 14.31 -3.45
C ASP A 216 10.95 14.84 -2.27
N LYS A 217 11.00 14.11 -1.16
CA LYS A 217 11.86 14.44 -0.01
C LYS A 217 13.34 14.50 -0.42
N HIS A 218 13.84 13.50 -1.14
CA HIS A 218 15.23 13.50 -1.61
C HIS A 218 15.53 14.66 -2.57
N ARG A 219 14.59 15.02 -3.45
CA ARG A 219 14.74 16.18 -4.33
C ARG A 219 14.85 17.48 -3.52
N LEU A 220 14.02 17.65 -2.50
CA LEU A 220 14.07 18.81 -1.60
C LEU A 220 15.38 18.87 -0.80
N GLU A 221 15.84 17.73 -0.27
CA GLU A 221 17.13 17.66 0.44
C GLU A 221 18.30 18.04 -0.47
N GLN A 222 18.29 17.60 -1.74
CA GLN A 222 19.31 18.01 -2.72
C GLN A 222 19.27 19.51 -3.04
N GLN A 223 18.07 20.10 -3.15
CA GLN A 223 17.91 21.54 -3.37
C GLN A 223 18.39 22.36 -2.17
N LEU A 224 18.13 21.90 -0.95
CA LEU A 224 18.58 22.56 0.28
C LEU A 224 20.09 22.38 0.53
N ALA A 225 20.66 21.26 0.07
CA ALA A 225 22.09 20.98 0.17
C ALA A 225 22.94 21.73 -0.87
N GLN A 226 22.32 22.40 -1.84
CA GLN A 226 22.98 23.33 -2.76
C GLN A 226 22.69 24.78 -2.30
N PRO A 227 23.50 25.37 -1.40
CA PRO A 227 23.42 26.80 -1.16
C PRO A 227 23.95 27.50 -2.42
N GLU A 228 23.14 28.39 -2.99
CA GLU A 228 23.53 29.42 -3.96
C GLU A 228 23.75 28.98 -5.43
N ASN A 229 22.77 29.30 -6.29
CA ASN A 229 23.05 29.75 -7.65
C ASN A 229 21.97 30.74 -8.13
N ALA A 230 22.41 32.00 -8.24
CA ALA A 230 21.84 33.15 -8.94
C ALA A 230 20.69 33.93 -8.28
N ALA A 231 21.01 34.70 -7.24
CA ALA A 231 20.51 36.08 -7.19
C ALA A 231 21.21 36.89 -8.31
N PRO A 232 20.51 37.72 -9.12
CA PRO A 232 21.20 38.57 -10.08
C PRO A 232 21.95 39.68 -9.34
N ASP A 233 23.26 39.76 -9.59
CA ASP A 233 24.15 40.86 -9.20
C ASP A 233 23.49 42.21 -9.45
N THR A 234 22.98 42.82 -8.39
CA THR A 234 22.47 44.19 -8.38
C THR A 234 23.40 45.03 -7.50
N ALA A 235 24.65 45.23 -7.92
CA ALA A 235 25.49 46.37 -7.54
C ALA A 235 26.90 46.24 -8.14
N THR A 236 27.13 46.87 -9.31
CA THR A 236 28.28 47.77 -9.57
C THR A 236 27.98 48.49 -10.89
N GLN A 237 27.05 49.46 -10.85
CA GLN A 237 27.11 50.58 -11.78
C GLN A 237 28.05 51.62 -11.18
N SER A 238 29.34 51.51 -11.49
CA SER A 238 30.27 52.61 -11.33
C SER A 238 29.91 53.71 -12.33
N LEU A 239 29.62 54.91 -11.82
CA LEU A 239 29.40 56.15 -12.59
C LEU A 239 30.49 56.36 -13.66
N PRO A 240 30.17 56.90 -14.85
CA PRO A 240 31.19 57.43 -15.75
C PRO A 240 31.75 58.75 -15.20
N ALA A 241 33.07 58.91 -15.26
CA ALA A 241 33.79 60.13 -14.87
C ALA A 241 33.44 61.33 -15.79
N PRO A 242 33.65 62.59 -15.33
CA PRO A 242 33.28 63.79 -16.08
C PRO A 242 34.24 64.02 -17.27
N ASN A 243 33.67 64.41 -18.41
CA ASN A 243 34.42 64.82 -19.60
C ASN A 243 35.40 65.96 -19.31
N ALA A 244 36.66 65.78 -19.70
CA ALA A 244 37.63 66.86 -19.84
C ALA A 244 37.32 67.69 -21.11
N PRO A 245 37.56 69.02 -21.11
CA PRO A 245 37.18 69.87 -22.24
C PRO A 245 38.15 69.76 -23.41
N ALA A 246 37.60 69.75 -24.63
CA ALA A 246 38.34 69.87 -25.87
C ALA A 246 38.90 71.30 -26.05
N SER A 247 40.17 71.39 -26.41
CA SER A 247 40.81 72.65 -26.82
C SER A 247 40.30 73.09 -28.21
N PRO A 248 40.16 74.39 -28.50
CA PRO A 248 39.66 74.87 -29.80
C PRO A 248 40.80 74.89 -30.84
N GLN A 249 40.62 74.22 -31.97
CA GLN A 249 41.41 74.49 -33.17
C GLN A 249 40.81 75.70 -33.89
N ALA A 250 41.58 76.77 -33.95
CA ALA A 250 41.33 77.93 -34.79
C ALA A 250 41.61 77.56 -36.26
N SER A 251 40.60 77.70 -37.11
CA SER A 251 40.72 77.71 -38.57
C SER A 251 40.46 79.14 -39.05
N SER A 252 41.52 79.93 -39.13
CA SER A 252 41.55 81.18 -39.88
C SER A 252 41.65 80.85 -41.38
N GLY A 253 40.54 80.99 -42.10
CA GLY A 253 40.58 81.12 -43.55
C GLY A 253 41.09 82.51 -43.94
N GLN A 254 42.11 82.56 -44.77
CA GLN A 254 42.56 83.76 -45.48
C GLN A 254 42.66 83.38 -46.96
N GLY A 255 41.84 84.04 -47.79
CA GLY A 255 41.69 83.75 -49.22
C GLY A 255 42.70 84.47 -50.12
N SER A 256 42.68 84.13 -51.41
CA SER A 256 43.03 84.98 -52.58
C SER A 256 43.31 84.12 -53.81
N ARG A 257 42.42 84.14 -54.81
CA ARG A 257 42.64 84.60 -56.19
C ARG A 257 41.43 84.33 -57.07
#